data_AF-A0A2A4Q7B2-F1
#
_entry.id   AF-A0A2A4Q7B2-F1
#
_cell.length_a   1.000
_cell.length_b   1.000
_cell.length_c   1.000
_cell.angle_alpha   90.00
_cell.angle_beta   90.00
_cell.angle_gamma   90.00
#
_symmetry.space_group_name_H-M   'P 1'
#
loop_
_entity.id
_entity.type
_entity.pdbx_description
1 polymer ?
#
loop_
_entity_poly.entity_id
_entity_poly.type
_entity_poly.pdbx_seq_one_letter_code
_entity_poly.pdbx_strand_id
1 'polypeptide(L)'
;MMDNTPLVYIFKCLTILLLACFPYYSHSQHFWTEDFGTACSQHNSANGFVGTNGTWSVATTGSNGTEGSEWYVSAAEAGMGVGNCGDGCLSNSALLNRTLHVSAGQGWVGDLGAAYEIGGFCGIVICIEANIRAETPLIDCSGKDSITLCFSYMENGQGTIDDATLWYNDGSTWAQIDTLA
;
A
#
# COMPACT_ATOMS: atom_id res chain seq x y z
N MET A 1 7.78 -62.88 29.73
CA MET A 1 7.41 -61.58 29.11
C MET A 1 8.67 -60.73 29.13
N MET A 2 9.29 -60.51 27.96
CA MET A 2 10.50 -59.67 27.88
C MET A 2 10.08 -58.21 27.96
N ASP A 3 10.80 -57.44 28.78
CA ASP A 3 10.56 -56.03 29.04
C ASP A 3 11.02 -55.19 27.84
N ASN A 4 10.06 -54.59 27.13
CA ASN A 4 10.30 -53.77 25.94
C ASN A 4 10.50 -52.28 26.25
N THR A 5 10.53 -51.88 27.54
CA THR A 5 10.77 -50.49 27.94
C THR A 5 12.00 -49.83 27.31
N PRO A 6 13.20 -50.46 27.19
CA PRO A 6 14.37 -49.78 26.61
C PRO A 6 14.18 -49.41 25.14
N LEU A 7 13.42 -50.21 24.38
CA LEU A 7 13.16 -49.98 22.97
C LEU A 7 12.28 -48.74 22.75
N VAL A 8 11.33 -48.49 23.66
CA VAL A 8 10.44 -47.32 23.61
C VAL A 8 11.19 -46.02 23.87
N TYR A 9 12.16 -46.01 24.81
CA TYR A 9 12.98 -44.83 25.07
C TYR A 9 13.92 -44.50 23.90
N ILE A 10 14.50 -45.52 23.26
CA ILE A 10 15.35 -45.35 22.08
C ILE A 10 14.55 -44.72 20.92
N PHE A 11 13.34 -45.22 20.64
CA PHE A 11 12.47 -44.63 19.61
C PHE A 11 12.06 -43.19 19.92
N LYS A 12 11.71 -42.88 21.18
CA LYS A 12 11.35 -41.51 21.59
C LYS A 12 12.53 -40.54 21.46
N CYS A 13 13.73 -40.93 21.90
CA CYS A 13 14.93 -40.11 21.73
C CYS A 13 15.29 -39.92 20.25
N LEU A 14 15.15 -40.96 19.42
CA LEU A 14 15.41 -40.87 17.97
C LEU A 14 14.43 -39.92 17.28
N THR A 15 13.16 -39.91 17.70
CA THR A 15 12.13 -39.01 17.13
C THR A 15 12.43 -37.54 17.46
N ILE A 16 12.82 -37.24 18.71
CA ILE A 16 13.19 -35.88 19.13
C ILE A 16 14.46 -35.40 18.39
N LEU A 17 15.44 -36.28 18.21
CA LEU A 17 16.68 -35.96 17.49
C LEU A 17 16.43 -35.70 16.00
N LEU A 18 15.52 -36.46 15.37
CA LEU A 18 15.09 -36.25 13.98
C LEU A 18 14.39 -34.88 13.81
N LEU A 19 13.54 -34.47 14.74
CA LEU A 19 12.86 -33.17 14.72
C LEU A 19 13.82 -31.98 14.94
N ALA A 20 14.91 -32.17 15.68
CA ALA A 20 15.93 -31.14 15.93
C ALA A 20 16.94 -30.97 14.78
N CYS A 21 17.06 -31.96 13.88
CA CYS A 21 18.00 -31.93 12.76
C CYS A 21 17.42 -31.36 11.45
N PHE A 22 16.14 -30.99 11.39
CA PHE A 22 15.60 -30.21 10.29
C PHE A 22 15.81 -28.72 10.56
N PRO A 23 16.73 -28.03 9.87
CA PRO A 23 16.75 -26.57 9.92
C PRO A 23 15.39 -26.07 9.42
N TYR A 24 14.68 -25.33 10.28
CA TYR A 24 13.53 -24.55 9.85
C TYR A 24 14.06 -23.43 8.95
N TYR A 25 13.97 -23.64 7.64
CA TYR A 25 14.15 -22.58 6.67
C TYR A 25 12.91 -21.68 6.73
N SER A 26 12.93 -20.64 7.56
CA SER A 26 11.98 -19.54 7.42
C SER A 26 12.36 -18.74 6.18
N HIS A 27 11.71 -19.05 5.06
CA HIS A 27 11.64 -18.09 3.97
C HIS A 27 10.84 -16.89 4.48
N SER A 28 11.37 -15.67 4.30
CA SER A 28 10.51 -14.48 4.28
C SER A 28 9.53 -14.70 3.12
N GLN A 29 8.29 -15.09 3.45
CA GLN A 29 7.26 -15.29 2.45
C GLN A 29 6.55 -13.96 2.25
N HIS A 30 6.70 -13.39 1.07
CA HIS A 30 5.81 -12.33 0.60
C HIS A 30 4.41 -12.97 0.50
N PHE A 31 3.54 -12.68 1.46
CA PHE A 31 2.20 -13.25 1.52
C PHE A 31 1.13 -12.29 0.96
N TRP A 32 1.52 -11.06 0.64
CA TRP A 32 0.69 -10.05 0.02
C TRP A 32 1.56 -9.10 -0.81
N THR A 33 1.09 -8.71 -2.00
CA THR A 33 1.77 -7.75 -2.88
C THR A 33 0.75 -7.05 -3.75
N GLU A 34 0.87 -5.72 -3.88
CA GLU A 34 0.10 -4.92 -4.82
C GLU A 34 1.07 -4.20 -5.76
N ASP A 35 0.86 -4.36 -7.06
CA ASP A 35 1.65 -3.70 -8.11
C ASP A 35 0.80 -2.72 -8.93
N PHE A 36 -0.50 -2.61 -8.62
CA PHE A 36 -1.50 -1.81 -9.31
C PHE A 36 -1.66 -2.13 -10.80
N GLY A 37 -0.97 -3.14 -11.33
CA GLY A 37 -0.97 -3.58 -12.71
C GLY A 37 -0.37 -2.59 -13.71
N THR A 38 -0.40 -3.00 -14.99
CA THR A 38 0.19 -2.24 -16.09
C THR A 38 -0.87 -1.90 -17.14
N ALA A 39 -1.12 -0.61 -17.33
CA ALA A 39 -1.87 -0.08 -18.45
C ALA A 39 -1.64 1.43 -18.53
N CYS A 40 -1.69 1.98 -19.75
CA CYS A 40 -1.84 3.41 -19.87
C CYS A 40 -3.29 3.79 -19.50
N SER A 41 -3.50 4.21 -18.25
CA SER A 41 -4.74 4.80 -17.74
C SER A 41 -4.48 6.12 -17.02
N GLN A 42 -5.49 7.00 -16.99
CA GLN A 42 -5.50 8.28 -16.27
C GLN A 42 -6.90 8.50 -15.70
N HIS A 43 -7.03 9.32 -14.65
CA HIS A 43 -8.32 9.68 -14.03
C HIS A 43 -9.06 8.48 -13.43
N ASN A 44 -8.31 7.45 -13.04
CA ASN A 44 -8.86 6.25 -12.44
C ASN A 44 -8.84 6.41 -10.92
N SER A 45 -9.99 6.73 -10.31
CA SER A 45 -10.10 6.84 -8.86
C SER A 45 -9.63 5.56 -8.17
N ALA A 46 -8.88 5.71 -7.08
CA ALA A 46 -8.48 4.60 -6.23
C ALA A 46 -9.68 4.01 -5.46
N ASN A 47 -10.74 4.78 -5.26
CA ASN A 47 -11.93 4.31 -4.58
C ASN A 47 -12.70 3.34 -5.48
N GLY A 48 -12.74 2.06 -5.10
CA GLY A 48 -13.32 1.01 -5.93
C GLY A 48 -12.34 0.41 -6.94
N PHE A 49 -11.06 0.80 -6.93
CA PHE A 49 -10.04 0.16 -7.76
C PHE A 49 -9.92 -1.32 -7.40
N VAL A 50 -10.06 -2.20 -8.40
CA VAL A 50 -9.97 -3.66 -8.22
C VAL A 50 -8.56 -4.11 -8.61
N GLY A 51 -7.73 -4.36 -7.61
CA GLY A 51 -6.42 -4.98 -7.77
C GLY A 51 -6.49 -6.51 -7.69
N THR A 52 -5.31 -7.15 -7.74
CA THR A 52 -5.19 -8.61 -7.65
C THR A 52 -5.68 -9.15 -6.30
N ASN A 53 -5.60 -8.35 -5.24
CA ASN A 53 -5.98 -8.74 -3.87
C ASN A 53 -7.36 -8.23 -3.44
N GLY A 54 -8.15 -7.69 -4.36
CA GLY A 54 -9.48 -7.16 -4.08
C GLY A 54 -9.60 -5.66 -4.29
N THR A 55 -10.66 -5.09 -3.72
CA THR A 55 -11.05 -3.70 -3.96
C THR A 55 -10.45 -2.74 -2.94
N TRP A 56 -9.70 -1.77 -3.42
CA TRP A 56 -9.25 -0.62 -2.64
C TRP A 56 -10.42 0.34 -2.37
N SER A 57 -10.33 1.07 -1.27
CA SER A 57 -11.33 2.09 -0.92
C SER A 57 -10.64 3.38 -0.51
N VAL A 58 -11.36 4.49 -0.57
CA VAL A 58 -10.90 5.78 -0.05
C VAL A 58 -11.86 6.24 1.03
N ALA A 59 -11.32 6.49 2.22
CA ALA A 59 -12.07 6.97 3.37
C ALA A 59 -11.80 8.46 3.61
N THR A 60 -12.85 9.19 3.97
CA THR A 60 -12.76 10.56 4.48
C THR A 60 -12.32 10.54 5.94
N THR A 61 -11.25 11.26 6.28
CA THR A 61 -10.70 11.36 7.64
C THR A 61 -10.93 12.72 8.30
N GLY A 62 -11.48 13.68 7.56
CA GLY A 62 -11.76 15.04 8.02
C GLY A 62 -12.63 15.83 7.04
N SER A 63 -12.56 17.15 7.12
CA SER A 63 -13.26 18.03 6.17
C SER A 63 -12.63 17.95 4.79
N ASN A 64 -13.43 17.92 3.74
CA ASN A 64 -12.93 17.95 2.37
C ASN A 64 -13.62 19.09 1.62
N GLY A 65 -12.85 19.80 0.80
CA GLY A 65 -13.36 20.77 -0.14
C GLY A 65 -13.99 20.10 -1.36
N THR A 66 -14.83 20.85 -2.08
CA THR A 66 -15.53 20.36 -3.28
C THR A 66 -14.56 20.00 -4.41
N GLU A 67 -13.41 20.68 -4.48
CA GLU A 67 -12.34 20.45 -5.44
C GLU A 67 -11.11 19.80 -4.78
N GLY A 68 -11.33 19.13 -3.64
CA GLY A 68 -10.29 18.44 -2.89
C GLY A 68 -9.49 17.46 -3.74
N SER A 69 -8.20 17.34 -3.46
CA SER A 69 -7.35 16.31 -4.06
C SER A 69 -7.93 14.90 -3.86
N GLU A 70 -7.64 14.01 -4.79
CA GLU A 70 -8.14 12.63 -4.81
C GLU A 70 -7.01 11.62 -4.96
N TRP A 71 -7.24 10.40 -4.46
CA TRP A 71 -6.36 9.25 -4.71
C TRP A 71 -6.71 8.61 -6.06
N TYR A 72 -5.70 8.37 -6.88
CA TYR A 72 -5.80 7.71 -8.18
C TYR A 72 -4.93 6.47 -8.24
N VAL A 73 -5.36 5.49 -9.04
CA VAL A 73 -4.54 4.35 -9.48
C VAL A 73 -4.40 4.41 -10.99
N SER A 74 -3.29 4.99 -11.46
CA SER A 74 -3.13 5.28 -12.89
C SER A 74 -1.64 5.33 -13.29
N ALA A 75 -1.39 5.41 -14.60
CA ALA A 75 -0.06 5.61 -15.15
C ALA A 75 0.20 7.09 -15.50
N ALA A 76 -0.65 8.02 -15.04
CA ALA A 76 -0.36 9.45 -15.12
C ALA A 76 0.90 9.79 -14.33
N GLU A 77 1.07 9.19 -13.14
CA GLU A 77 2.37 9.02 -12.50
C GLU A 77 2.83 7.58 -12.70
N ALA A 78 3.59 7.32 -13.75
CA ALA A 78 4.08 5.98 -14.05
C ALA A 78 5.22 5.57 -13.11
N GLY A 79 5.22 4.31 -12.68
CA GLY A 79 6.28 3.73 -11.85
C GLY A 79 7.60 3.58 -12.63
N MET A 80 8.45 4.60 -12.55
CA MET A 80 9.76 4.69 -13.26
C MET A 80 10.98 4.28 -12.41
N GLY A 81 10.73 3.86 -11.16
CA GLY A 81 11.77 3.55 -10.18
C GLY A 81 12.30 4.80 -9.46
N VAL A 82 12.85 4.57 -8.26
CA VAL A 82 13.29 5.64 -7.35
C VAL A 82 14.30 6.58 -8.02
N GLY A 83 14.06 7.89 -7.87
CA GLY A 83 14.92 8.95 -8.41
C GLY A 83 14.55 9.43 -9.81
N ASN A 84 13.52 8.87 -10.45
CA ASN A 84 12.99 9.32 -11.72
C ASN A 84 11.60 9.90 -11.54
N CYS A 85 11.30 11.02 -12.20
CA CYS A 85 9.92 11.52 -12.29
C CYS A 85 9.12 10.68 -13.29
N GLY A 86 7.80 10.57 -13.07
CA GLY A 86 6.87 10.14 -14.11
C GLY A 86 6.91 11.05 -15.34
N ASP A 87 6.61 10.47 -16.50
CA ASP A 87 6.52 11.19 -17.80
C ASP A 87 5.14 11.01 -18.43
N GLY A 88 4.13 10.88 -17.57
CA GLY A 88 2.76 10.62 -17.98
C GLY A 88 2.53 9.23 -18.57
N CYS A 89 1.29 9.02 -18.97
CA CYS A 89 0.81 7.80 -19.59
C CYS A 89 1.09 7.86 -21.10
N LEU A 90 2.30 7.51 -21.53
CA LEU A 90 2.61 7.28 -22.94
C LEU A 90 2.61 5.78 -23.22
N SER A 91 2.17 5.37 -24.41
CA SER A 91 2.11 3.95 -24.80
C SER A 91 3.50 3.34 -25.10
N ASN A 92 4.46 3.52 -24.20
CA ASN A 92 5.74 2.83 -24.18
C ASN A 92 5.82 1.97 -22.91
N SER A 93 6.55 0.87 -22.95
CA SER A 93 6.57 -0.12 -21.87
C SER A 93 7.16 0.38 -20.54
N ALA A 94 7.86 1.51 -20.53
CA ALA A 94 8.36 2.11 -19.30
C ALA A 94 7.25 2.87 -18.55
N LEU A 95 6.28 3.43 -19.28
CA LEU A 95 5.27 4.36 -18.76
C LEU A 95 3.88 3.73 -18.56
N LEU A 96 3.80 2.40 -18.40
CA LEU A 96 2.54 1.69 -18.17
C LEU A 96 2.34 1.24 -16.73
N ASN A 97 3.38 1.27 -15.90
CA ASN A 97 3.30 0.82 -14.52
C ASN A 97 2.45 1.82 -13.74
N ARG A 98 1.28 1.39 -13.28
CA ARG A 98 0.40 2.28 -12.51
C ARG A 98 0.94 2.45 -11.10
N THR A 99 0.65 3.59 -10.50
CA THR A 99 0.97 3.89 -9.11
C THR A 99 -0.28 4.34 -8.38
N LEU A 100 -0.26 4.24 -7.05
CA LEU A 100 -1.21 4.93 -6.18
C LEU A 100 -0.61 6.31 -5.86
N HIS A 101 -1.31 7.37 -6.23
CA HIS A 101 -0.85 8.75 -6.01
C HIS A 101 -2.02 9.70 -5.75
N VAL A 102 -1.72 10.83 -5.13
CA VAL A 102 -2.66 11.94 -4.97
C VAL A 102 -2.50 12.90 -6.14
N SER A 103 -3.61 13.36 -6.71
CA SER A 103 -3.63 14.45 -7.69
C SER A 103 -4.84 15.34 -7.45
N ALA A 104 -5.07 16.34 -8.30
CA ALA A 104 -6.19 17.25 -8.15
C ALA A 104 -7.54 16.51 -8.25
N GLY A 105 -8.58 17.07 -7.62
CA GLY A 105 -9.91 16.49 -7.67
C GLY A 105 -10.47 16.40 -9.08
N GLN A 106 -11.26 15.36 -9.36
CA GLN A 106 -11.86 15.15 -10.68
C GLN A 106 -12.90 16.23 -11.02
N GLY A 107 -13.45 16.90 -10.01
CA GLY A 107 -14.28 18.10 -10.15
C GLY A 107 -13.53 19.36 -10.60
N TRP A 108 -12.19 19.31 -10.68
CA TRP A 108 -11.33 20.42 -11.11
C TRP A 108 -10.56 20.08 -12.39
N VAL A 109 -9.29 19.68 -12.27
CA VAL A 109 -8.42 19.31 -13.40
C VAL A 109 -8.11 17.81 -13.45
N GLY A 110 -8.48 17.07 -12.40
CA GLY A 110 -8.31 15.62 -12.34
C GLY A 110 -6.87 15.15 -12.18
N ASP A 111 -6.58 14.00 -12.77
CA ASP A 111 -5.34 13.26 -12.59
C ASP A 111 -4.24 13.82 -13.51
N LEU A 112 -3.33 14.57 -12.88
CA LEU A 112 -2.18 15.22 -13.51
C LEU A 112 -0.85 14.50 -13.20
N GLY A 113 -0.89 13.26 -12.69
CA GLY A 113 0.32 12.50 -12.36
C GLY A 113 1.05 13.07 -11.14
N ALA A 114 0.56 12.74 -9.95
CA ALA A 114 1.10 13.17 -8.65
C ALA A 114 1.22 14.70 -8.44
N ALA A 115 0.67 15.51 -9.35
CA ALA A 115 0.58 16.96 -9.22
C ALA A 115 -0.79 17.36 -8.67
N TYR A 116 -0.81 18.25 -7.69
CA TYR A 116 -2.03 18.80 -7.10
C TYR A 116 -1.81 20.25 -6.67
N GLU A 117 -2.91 20.96 -6.46
CA GLU A 117 -2.91 22.34 -6.00
C GLU A 117 -2.72 22.39 -4.48
N ILE A 118 -1.93 23.34 -3.97
CA ILE A 118 -1.63 23.47 -2.54
C ILE A 118 -2.55 24.43 -1.78
N GLY A 119 -3.60 24.96 -2.42
CA GLY A 119 -4.60 25.80 -1.76
C GLY A 119 -4.80 27.20 -2.29
N GLY A 120 -5.82 27.85 -1.71
CA GLY A 120 -6.14 29.27 -1.90
C GLY A 120 -7.62 29.51 -2.23
N PHE A 121 -8.17 30.64 -1.77
CA PHE A 121 -9.46 31.18 -2.21
C PHE A 121 -10.71 30.29 -2.00
N CYS A 122 -10.70 29.41 -0.98
CA CYS A 122 -11.88 28.62 -0.66
C CYS A 122 -13.07 29.53 -0.30
N GLY A 123 -14.22 29.28 -0.94
CA GLY A 123 -15.43 30.13 -0.86
C GLY A 123 -15.51 31.24 -1.91
N ILE A 124 -14.51 31.39 -2.78
CA ILE A 124 -14.55 32.34 -3.91
C ILE A 124 -14.18 31.64 -5.23
N VAL A 125 -13.08 30.89 -5.27
CA VAL A 125 -12.55 30.31 -6.51
C VAL A 125 -12.42 28.79 -6.44
N ILE A 126 -11.74 28.25 -5.42
CA ILE A 126 -11.46 26.80 -5.33
C ILE A 126 -11.26 26.35 -3.88
N CYS A 127 -11.78 25.19 -3.51
CA CYS A 127 -11.61 24.56 -2.20
C CYS A 127 -10.94 23.18 -2.36
N ILE A 128 -9.62 23.13 -2.21
CA ILE A 128 -8.80 21.92 -2.45
C ILE A 128 -8.47 21.11 -1.20
N GLU A 129 -8.97 21.50 -0.02
CA GLU A 129 -8.71 20.78 1.24
C GLU A 129 -9.05 19.30 1.08
N ALA A 130 -8.10 18.43 1.38
CA ALA A 130 -8.25 16.99 1.27
C ALA A 130 -7.79 16.31 2.56
N ASN A 131 -8.73 15.69 3.26
CA ASN A 131 -8.50 14.81 4.39
C ASN A 131 -9.06 13.43 4.01
N ILE A 132 -8.25 12.67 3.27
CA ILE A 132 -8.60 11.36 2.72
C ILE A 132 -7.47 10.34 2.92
N ARG A 133 -7.83 9.06 3.01
CA ARG A 133 -6.90 7.95 3.12
C ARG A 133 -7.30 6.84 2.13
N ALA A 134 -6.35 6.37 1.34
CA ALA A 134 -6.51 5.14 0.57
C ALA A 134 -6.28 3.92 1.46
N GLU A 135 -7.16 2.93 1.35
CA GLU A 135 -7.19 1.75 2.21
C GLU A 135 -7.18 0.49 1.35
N THR A 136 -6.26 -0.43 1.67
CA THR A 136 -6.17 -1.74 1.03
C THR A 136 -7.44 -2.56 1.29
N PRO A 137 -7.71 -3.60 0.49
CA PRO A 137 -8.57 -4.70 0.92
C PRO A 137 -8.07 -5.30 2.25
N LEU A 138 -8.92 -6.09 2.92
CA LEU A 138 -8.52 -6.81 4.15
C LEU A 138 -7.37 -7.77 3.84
N ILE A 139 -6.24 -7.58 4.51
CA ILE A 139 -5.08 -8.46 4.44
C ILE A 139 -5.19 -9.48 5.59
N ASP A 140 -5.33 -10.76 5.26
CA ASP A 140 -5.38 -11.83 6.28
C ASP A 140 -3.97 -12.12 6.82
N CYS A 141 -3.71 -11.58 8.01
CA CYS A 141 -2.47 -11.78 8.76
C CYS A 141 -2.54 -13.00 9.70
N SER A 142 -3.56 -13.85 9.62
CA SER A 142 -3.71 -15.01 10.50
C SER A 142 -2.52 -15.97 10.39
N GLY A 143 -1.92 -16.30 11.54
CA GLY A 143 -0.74 -17.15 11.59
C GLY A 143 0.53 -16.49 11.04
N LYS A 144 0.52 -15.17 10.82
CA LYS A 144 1.71 -14.37 10.50
C LYS A 144 2.16 -13.62 11.76
N ASP A 145 3.46 -13.51 11.94
CA ASP A 145 4.09 -12.64 12.92
C ASP A 145 5.23 -11.86 12.24
N SER A 146 5.76 -10.83 12.93
CA SER A 146 6.94 -10.08 12.48
C SER A 146 6.81 -9.52 11.04
N ILE A 147 5.61 -9.06 10.68
CA ILE A 147 5.27 -8.58 9.33
C ILE A 147 6.06 -7.30 9.03
N THR A 148 6.67 -7.26 7.84
CA THR A 148 7.33 -6.07 7.32
C THR A 148 6.56 -5.58 6.09
N LEU A 149 6.29 -4.27 6.03
CA LEU A 149 5.72 -3.59 4.87
C LEU A 149 6.85 -2.84 4.15
N CYS A 150 6.95 -3.03 2.83
CA CYS A 150 7.93 -2.37 1.99
C CYS A 150 7.24 -1.75 0.77
N PHE A 151 7.49 -0.48 0.51
CA PHE A 151 7.12 0.20 -0.73
C PHE A 151 8.10 1.35 -0.98
N SER A 152 8.16 1.80 -2.24
CA SER A 152 8.79 3.07 -2.59
C SER A 152 7.72 4.14 -2.66
N TYR A 153 8.03 5.34 -2.20
CA TYR A 153 7.13 6.48 -2.27
C TYR A 153 7.86 7.71 -2.80
N MET A 154 7.07 8.67 -3.26
CA MET A 154 7.52 10.02 -3.59
C MET A 154 6.98 10.97 -2.53
N GLU A 155 7.83 11.88 -2.10
CA GLU A 155 7.53 12.96 -1.16
C GLU A 155 8.16 14.25 -1.70
N ASN A 156 8.16 15.31 -0.88
CA ASN A 156 8.50 16.69 -1.21
C ASN A 156 7.27 17.56 -1.54
N GLY A 157 6.18 17.32 -0.81
CA GLY A 157 5.09 18.27 -0.65
C GLY A 157 5.53 19.54 0.10
N GLN A 158 4.59 20.41 0.45
CA GLN A 158 4.88 21.65 1.17
C GLN A 158 5.30 21.41 2.63
N GLY A 159 6.57 21.10 2.87
CA GLY A 159 7.14 20.94 4.21
C GLY A 159 6.27 20.05 5.10
N THR A 160 6.15 20.38 6.40
CA THR A 160 5.43 19.52 7.36
C THR A 160 3.90 19.61 7.31
N ILE A 161 3.34 20.35 6.35
CA ILE A 161 1.88 20.59 6.26
C ILE A 161 1.23 19.86 5.10
N ASP A 162 2.03 19.09 4.37
CA ASP A 162 1.60 18.35 3.18
C ASP A 162 2.47 17.08 3.04
N ASP A 163 2.42 16.27 4.09
CA ASP A 163 3.11 14.99 4.21
C ASP A 163 2.09 13.85 4.30
N ALA A 164 2.39 12.75 3.63
CA ALA A 164 1.59 11.53 3.75
C ALA A 164 1.91 10.81 5.07
N THR A 165 0.93 10.11 5.62
CA THR A 165 1.11 9.28 6.82
C THR A 165 0.69 7.85 6.52
N LEU A 166 1.42 6.90 7.08
CA LEU A 166 1.11 5.48 6.96
C LEU A 166 0.36 5.00 8.19
N TRP A 167 -0.77 4.34 7.97
CA TRP A 167 -1.66 3.86 9.02
C TRP A 167 -1.90 2.36 8.91
N TYR A 168 -2.12 1.74 10.06
CA TYR A 168 -2.48 0.34 10.21
C TYR A 168 -3.80 0.21 10.98
N ASN A 169 -4.66 -0.70 10.53
CA ASN A 169 -5.89 -1.08 11.22
C ASN A 169 -5.83 -2.55 11.59
N ASP A 170 -5.99 -2.86 12.88
CA ASP A 170 -5.99 -4.23 13.42
C ASP A 170 -7.38 -4.89 13.40
N GLY A 171 -8.37 -4.24 12.80
CA GLY A 171 -9.78 -4.65 12.78
C GLY A 171 -10.61 -4.02 13.91
N SER A 172 -9.97 -3.32 14.85
CA SER A 172 -10.65 -2.60 15.94
C SER A 172 -10.30 -1.10 15.95
N THR A 173 -9.03 -0.77 15.75
CA THR A 173 -8.51 0.60 15.86
C THR A 173 -7.51 0.94 14.78
N TRP A 174 -7.45 2.23 14.43
CA TRP A 174 -6.43 2.78 13.55
C TRP A 174 -5.25 3.30 14.37
N ALA A 175 -4.04 2.96 13.96
CA ALA A 175 -2.79 3.48 14.50
C ALA A 175 -1.91 4.00 13.37
N GLN A 176 -1.36 5.20 13.55
CA GLN A 176 -0.32 5.71 12.65
C GLN A 176 0.99 5.00 12.97
N ILE A 177 1.65 4.49 11.95
CA ILE A 177 2.91 3.75 12.08
C ILE A 177 4.10 4.48 11.47
N ASP A 178 3.85 5.43 10.55
CA ASP A 178 4.90 6.28 10.00
C ASP A 178 4.37 7.66 9.58
N THR A 179 5.23 8.67 9.66
CA THR A 179 5.07 9.94 8.95
C THR A 179 6.06 9.86 7.79
N LEU A 180 5.54 9.70 6.57
CA LEU A 180 6.38 9.57 5.38
C LEU A 180 7.02 10.94 5.13
N ALA A 181 8.29 11.07 5.52
CA ALA A 181 9.08 12.32 5.55
C ALA A 181 10.57 12.07 5.25
#